data_AF-A0A0B6ZDQ6-F1
#
_entry.id   AF-A0A0B6ZDQ6-F1
#
_cell.length_a   1.000
_cell.length_b   1.000
_cell.length_c   1.000
_cell.angle_alpha   90.00
_cell.angle_beta   90.00
_cell.angle_gamma   90.00
#
_symmetry.space_group_name_H-M   'P 1'
#
loop_
_entity.id
_entity.type
_entity.pdbx_description
1 polymer ?
#
loop_
_entity_poly.entity_id
_entity_poly.type
_entity_poly.pdbx_seq_one_letter_code
_entity_poly.pdbx_strand_id
1 'polypeptide(L)'
;SIKEFHRMTQNQVLMMASINMQGAAFEVDLMCIPMSDALDDNYVSVRDILIFLELARFRTFSDAAANSSAPPSYPKIDFIKSTSMQNGRTLDIIVTHVTSPCDLHLVCTGEEHDYYLTMQEEMQEMYNKDLCDLYSLFYPRTGMVCAARGSDNEWHRAKVTSNPIH
;
A
#
# COMPACT_ATOMS: atom_id res chain seq x y z
N SER A 1 4.03 -10.46 3.08
CA SER A 1 3.84 -11.45 1.99
C SER A 1 4.46 -12.78 2.38
N ILE A 2 3.79 -13.91 2.10
CA ILE A 2 4.29 -15.25 2.41
C ILE A 2 5.63 -15.56 1.72
N LYS A 3 5.86 -15.01 0.53
CA LYS A 3 7.11 -15.18 -0.23
C LYS A 3 8.32 -14.62 0.52
N GLU A 4 8.17 -13.45 1.12
CA GLU A 4 9.26 -12.80 1.84
C GLU A 4 9.53 -13.48 3.19
N PHE A 5 8.48 -13.85 3.91
CA PHE A 5 8.63 -14.67 5.11
C PHE A 5 9.35 -15.99 4.80
N HIS A 6 8.99 -16.64 3.70
CA HIS A 6 9.65 -17.85 3.24
C HIS A 6 11.10 -17.60 2.83
N ARG A 7 11.41 -16.49 2.14
CA ARG A 7 12.80 -16.10 1.82
C ARG A 7 13.66 -15.96 3.07
N MET A 8 13.08 -15.40 4.13
CA MET A 8 13.76 -15.15 5.41
C MET A 8 13.89 -16.39 6.29
N THR A 9 13.02 -17.40 6.12
CA THR A 9 12.90 -18.52 7.08
C THR A 9 13.18 -19.90 6.50
N GLN A 10 12.94 -20.12 5.21
CA GLN A 10 13.09 -21.45 4.63
C GLN A 10 14.58 -21.87 4.59
N ASN A 11 14.85 -23.04 5.16
CA ASN A 11 16.18 -23.64 5.23
C ASN A 11 17.23 -22.74 5.91
N GLN A 12 16.79 -21.79 6.74
CA GLN A 12 17.67 -20.94 7.55
C GLN A 12 17.74 -21.47 8.99
N VAL A 13 18.92 -21.37 9.61
CA VAL A 13 19.06 -21.60 11.05
C VAL A 13 18.66 -20.30 11.74
N LEU A 14 17.57 -20.35 12.52
CA LEU A 14 17.01 -19.20 13.23
C LEU A 14 17.00 -19.47 14.73
N MET A 15 17.07 -18.40 15.51
CA MET A 15 16.78 -18.48 16.94
C MET A 15 15.26 -18.35 17.15
N MET A 16 14.69 -19.23 17.96
CA MET A 16 13.27 -19.22 18.29
C MET A 16 13.09 -18.88 19.77
N ALA A 17 12.33 -17.83 20.06
CA ALA A 17 11.87 -17.52 21.42
C ALA A 17 10.39 -17.87 21.55
N SER A 18 10.05 -18.82 22.42
CA SER A 18 8.65 -19.14 22.71
C SER A 18 8.02 -18.06 23.59
N ILE A 19 6.91 -17.48 23.14
CA ILE A 19 6.19 -16.43 23.86
C ILE A 19 4.99 -17.03 24.59
N ASN A 20 4.22 -17.90 23.93
CA ASN A 20 3.03 -18.51 24.49
C ASN A 20 2.74 -19.87 23.84
N MET A 21 1.90 -20.69 24.48
CA MET A 21 1.42 -21.96 23.95
C MET A 21 -0.11 -22.01 24.02
N GLN A 22 -0.74 -22.30 22.89
CA GLN A 22 -2.19 -22.48 22.77
C GLN A 22 -2.47 -23.87 22.20
N GLY A 23 -2.82 -24.80 23.09
CA GLY A 23 -3.00 -26.21 22.72
C GLY A 23 -1.70 -26.82 22.20
N ALA A 24 -1.69 -27.26 20.95
CA ALA A 24 -0.52 -27.81 20.28
C ALA A 24 0.31 -26.76 19.49
N ALA A 25 -0.13 -25.50 19.45
CA ALA A 25 0.54 -24.43 18.71
C ALA A 25 1.35 -23.52 19.65
N PHE A 26 2.55 -23.13 19.22
CA PHE A 26 3.38 -22.17 19.94
C PHE A 26 3.33 -20.81 19.22
N GLU A 27 3.10 -19.76 19.99
CA GLU A 27 3.39 -18.39 19.57
C GLU A 27 4.86 -18.12 19.85
N VAL A 28 5.59 -17.77 18.80
CA VAL A 28 7.05 -17.65 18.84
C VAL A 28 7.50 -16.33 18.22
N ASP A 29 8.69 -15.88 18.63
CA ASP A 29 9.50 -14.96 17.86
C ASP A 29 10.58 -15.75 17.12
N LEU A 30 10.83 -15.38 15.87
CA LEU A 30 11.93 -15.92 15.07
C LEU A 30 12.92 -14.79 14.85
N MET A 31 14.19 -15.06 15.13
CA MET A 31 15.27 -14.07 15.01
C MET A 31 16.36 -14.60 14.08
N CYS A 32 16.79 -13.75 13.16
CA CYS A 32 17.90 -14.00 12.27
C CYS A 32 19.22 -13.58 12.93
N ILE A 33 20.29 -14.32 12.66
CA ILE A 33 21.66 -13.95 13.01
C ILE A 33 22.29 -13.34 11.77
N PRO A 34 22.63 -12.04 11.74
CA PRO A 34 23.26 -11.44 10.59
C PRO A 34 24.62 -12.12 10.34
N MET A 35 24.86 -12.58 9.12
CA MET A 35 26.13 -13.17 8.70
C MET A 35 27.19 -12.06 8.56
N SER A 36 27.85 -11.70 9.66
CA SER A 36 29.17 -11.11 9.65
C SER A 36 29.76 -11.20 11.05
N ASP A 37 30.97 -11.76 11.13
CA ASP A 37 31.77 -11.84 12.34
C ASP A 37 31.92 -10.46 13.01
N ALA A 38 31.28 -10.26 14.18
CA ALA A 38 31.72 -9.38 15.25
C ALA A 38 30.66 -9.39 16.36
N LEU A 39 30.98 -10.00 17.52
CA LEU A 39 30.74 -9.57 18.92
C LEU A 39 29.49 -8.73 19.31
N ASP A 40 28.47 -8.62 18.48
CA ASP A 40 27.32 -7.77 18.69
C ASP A 40 26.08 -8.68 18.77
N ASP A 41 25.40 -8.64 19.92
CA ASP A 41 24.16 -9.36 20.23
C ASP A 41 22.97 -8.83 19.40
N ASN A 42 23.19 -8.47 18.13
CA ASN A 42 22.21 -7.88 17.24
C ASN A 42 21.44 -8.97 16.51
N TYR A 43 20.58 -9.65 17.26
CA TYR A 43 19.51 -10.47 16.70
C TYR A 43 18.43 -9.57 16.12
N VAL A 44 17.96 -9.89 14.90
CA VAL A 44 16.88 -9.13 14.27
C VAL A 44 15.63 -10.00 14.17
N SER A 45 14.53 -9.55 14.79
CA SER A 45 13.25 -10.25 14.73
C SER A 45 12.71 -10.24 13.30
N VAL A 46 12.33 -11.41 12.80
CA VAL A 46 11.59 -11.57 11.54
C VAL A 46 10.28 -10.80 11.59
N ARG A 47 9.62 -10.72 12.76
CA ARG A 47 8.40 -9.92 12.95
C ARG A 47 8.67 -8.46 12.65
N ASP A 48 9.72 -7.89 13.23
CA ASP A 48 10.01 -6.47 13.09
C ASP A 48 10.45 -6.11 11.67
N ILE A 49 11.21 -6.99 11.00
CA ILE A 49 11.54 -6.83 9.58
C ILE A 49 10.26 -6.86 8.74
N LEU A 50 9.37 -7.82 8.97
CA LEU A 50 8.11 -7.88 8.24
C LEU A 50 7.23 -6.66 8.52
N ILE A 51 7.23 -6.10 9.73
CA ILE A 51 6.50 -4.86 10.04
C ILE A 51 7.15 -3.67 9.34
N PHE A 52 8.48 -3.58 9.36
CA PHE A 52 9.26 -2.53 8.70
C PHE A 52 9.04 -2.53 7.18
N LEU A 53 8.98 -3.70 6.56
CA LEU A 53 8.65 -3.88 5.14
C LEU A 53 7.16 -3.71 4.83
N GLU A 54 6.34 -3.33 5.82
CA GLU A 54 4.88 -3.24 5.73
C GLU A 54 4.18 -4.55 5.31
N LEU A 55 4.81 -5.69 5.60
CA LEU A 55 4.35 -7.05 5.29
C LEU A 55 3.58 -7.72 6.43
N ALA A 56 3.61 -7.15 7.64
CA ALA A 56 2.93 -7.63 8.84
C ALA A 56 2.51 -6.47 9.77
N ARG A 57 1.74 -6.78 10.83
CA ARG A 57 1.32 -5.83 11.89
C ARG A 57 1.22 -6.53 13.24
N PHE A 58 1.32 -5.80 14.36
CA PHE A 58 1.09 -6.38 15.69
C PHE A 58 -0.38 -6.76 15.93
N ARG A 59 -0.63 -7.87 16.64
CA ARG A 59 -1.97 -8.37 17.01
C ARG A 59 -2.77 -7.38 17.86
N THR A 60 -2.12 -6.56 18.68
CA THR A 60 -2.79 -5.54 19.50
C THR A 60 -3.50 -4.46 18.66
N PHE A 61 -3.13 -4.29 17.39
CA PHE A 61 -3.84 -3.41 16.45
C PHE A 61 -5.03 -4.08 15.74
N SER A 62 -5.37 -5.35 15.99
CA SER A 62 -6.63 -5.93 15.45
C SER A 62 -7.77 -5.83 16.44
N ASP A 63 -7.53 -6.15 17.71
CA ASP A 63 -8.63 -6.33 18.67
C ASP A 63 -8.96 -5.04 19.43
N ALA A 64 -7.96 -4.18 19.63
CA ALA A 64 -8.19 -2.81 20.10
C ALA A 64 -8.62 -1.88 18.96
N ALA A 65 -8.24 -2.12 17.69
CA ALA A 65 -8.71 -1.33 16.55
C ALA A 65 -10.13 -1.70 16.08
N ALA A 66 -10.57 -2.94 16.34
CA ALA A 66 -11.98 -3.32 16.16
C ALA A 66 -12.91 -2.56 17.12
N ASN A 67 -12.40 -2.15 18.29
CA ASN A 67 -13.15 -1.47 19.35
C ASN A 67 -12.71 -0.02 19.63
N SER A 68 -11.71 0.51 18.92
CA SER A 68 -11.27 1.89 19.08
C SER A 68 -11.69 2.72 17.87
N SER A 69 -12.40 3.80 18.15
CA SER A 69 -12.62 4.91 17.22
C SER A 69 -11.33 5.71 16.94
N ALA A 70 -10.16 5.13 17.21
CA ALA A 70 -8.89 5.80 17.02
C ALA A 70 -8.63 5.89 15.52
N PRO A 71 -8.38 7.09 14.98
CA PRO A 71 -8.06 7.23 13.57
C PRO A 71 -6.80 6.42 13.24
N PRO A 72 -6.72 5.84 12.03
CA PRO A 72 -5.52 5.14 11.60
C PRO A 72 -4.27 6.00 11.81
N SER A 73 -3.18 5.39 12.29
CA SER A 73 -1.92 6.09 12.58
C SER A 73 -1.16 6.55 11.33
N TYR A 74 -1.70 6.28 10.13
CA TYR A 74 -1.15 6.72 8.85
C TYR A 74 -1.95 7.93 8.33
N PRO A 75 -1.29 8.92 7.70
CA PRO A 75 -2.00 10.03 7.09
C PRO A 75 -2.96 9.50 6.04
N LYS A 76 -4.25 9.84 6.18
CA LYS A 76 -5.26 9.54 5.16
C LYS A 76 -5.08 10.53 4.01
N ILE A 77 -4.14 10.22 3.11
CA ILE A 77 -3.99 10.95 1.86
C ILE A 77 -5.21 10.59 0.99
N ASP A 78 -5.92 11.61 0.51
CA ASP A 78 -7.03 11.45 -0.44
C ASP A 78 -6.76 12.30 -1.68
N PHE A 79 -7.51 12.07 -2.74
CA PHE A 79 -7.41 12.88 -3.95
C PHE A 79 -7.78 14.34 -3.67
N ILE A 80 -7.22 15.23 -4.49
CA ILE A 80 -7.65 16.62 -4.55
C ILE A 80 -9.16 16.62 -4.78
N LYS A 81 -9.88 17.38 -3.95
CA LYS A 81 -11.33 17.48 -4.08
C LYS A 81 -11.68 18.09 -5.43
N SER A 82 -12.62 17.45 -6.13
CA SER A 82 -13.16 17.97 -7.39
C SER A 82 -13.70 19.39 -7.21
N THR A 83 -13.60 20.20 -8.26
CA THR A 83 -14.27 21.50 -8.34
C THR A 83 -15.76 21.32 -8.03
N SER A 84 -16.30 22.16 -7.13
CA SER A 84 -17.73 22.15 -6.83
C SER A 84 -18.49 22.71 -8.03
N MET A 85 -19.31 21.86 -8.67
CA MET A 85 -20.18 22.31 -9.75
C MET A 85 -21.38 23.06 -9.18
N GLN A 86 -21.66 24.25 -9.71
CA GLN A 86 -22.85 25.03 -9.36
C GLN A 86 -23.93 24.86 -10.42
N ASN A 87 -25.18 24.76 -9.98
CA ASN A 87 -26.33 24.66 -10.88
C ASN A 87 -26.37 25.86 -11.85
N GLY A 88 -26.69 25.59 -13.12
CA GLY A 88 -26.81 26.61 -14.16
C GLY A 88 -25.50 27.02 -14.83
N ARG A 89 -24.35 26.41 -14.47
CA ARG A 89 -23.09 26.61 -15.20
C ARG A 89 -22.99 25.69 -16.42
N THR A 90 -22.50 26.24 -17.53
CA THR A 90 -22.04 25.49 -18.70
C THR A 90 -20.52 25.38 -18.62
N LEU A 91 -19.98 24.19 -18.85
CA LEU A 91 -18.55 23.91 -18.78
C LEU A 91 -18.13 23.15 -20.05
N ASP A 92 -16.93 23.43 -20.52
CA ASP A 92 -16.27 22.61 -21.52
C ASP A 92 -15.67 21.39 -20.83
N ILE A 93 -16.02 20.21 -21.33
CA ILE A 93 -15.73 18.92 -20.69
C ILE A 93 -15.21 17.90 -21.70
N ILE A 94 -14.42 16.96 -21.19
CA ILE A 94 -13.97 15.77 -21.90
C ILE A 94 -14.60 14.57 -21.20
N VAL A 95 -15.26 13.70 -21.98
CA VAL A 95 -15.77 12.42 -21.49
C VAL A 95 -14.62 11.41 -21.48
N THR A 96 -14.21 10.94 -20.30
CA THR A 96 -13.07 10.04 -20.13
C THR A 96 -13.48 8.57 -19.97
N HIS A 97 -14.66 8.31 -19.41
CA HIS A 97 -15.20 6.96 -19.30
C HIS A 97 -16.72 6.97 -19.44
N VAL A 98 -17.26 5.92 -20.07
CA VAL A 98 -18.69 5.71 -20.25
C VAL A 98 -19.03 4.33 -19.74
N THR A 99 -19.68 4.25 -18.58
CA THR A 99 -20.24 3.00 -18.07
C THR A 99 -21.63 2.77 -18.66
N SER A 100 -22.43 3.85 -18.76
CA SER A 100 -23.74 3.86 -19.40
C SER A 100 -24.15 5.30 -19.79
N PRO A 101 -25.23 5.52 -20.54
CA PRO A 101 -25.71 6.89 -20.84
C PRO A 101 -26.03 7.75 -19.60
N CYS A 102 -26.25 7.13 -18.44
CA CYS A 102 -26.53 7.80 -17.17
C CYS A 102 -25.35 7.77 -16.19
N ASP A 103 -24.23 7.16 -16.57
CA ASP A 103 -23.04 7.00 -15.73
C ASP A 103 -21.78 7.26 -16.56
N LEU A 104 -21.30 8.49 -16.46
CA LEU A 104 -20.20 9.05 -17.24
C LEU A 104 -19.16 9.63 -16.29
N HIS A 105 -17.89 9.40 -16.59
CA HIS A 105 -16.80 10.10 -15.93
C HIS A 105 -16.29 11.18 -16.86
N LEU A 106 -16.10 12.38 -16.30
CA LEU A 106 -15.81 13.61 -17.04
C LEU A 106 -14.61 14.31 -16.40
N VAL A 107 -13.91 15.09 -17.22
CA VAL A 107 -12.90 16.06 -16.76
C VAL A 107 -13.24 17.43 -17.35
N CYS A 108 -13.24 18.47 -16.52
CA CYS A 108 -13.40 19.85 -16.98
C CYS A 108 -12.11 20.31 -17.66
N THR A 109 -12.22 20.98 -18.81
CA THR A 109 -11.05 21.60 -19.45
C THR A 109 -10.59 22.83 -18.67
N GLY A 110 -9.29 23.18 -18.76
CA GLY A 110 -8.71 24.35 -18.12
C GLY A 110 -7.50 24.01 -17.25
N GLU A 111 -7.11 24.92 -16.36
CA GLU A 111 -5.87 24.82 -15.57
C GLU A 111 -5.77 23.53 -14.74
N GLU A 112 -6.88 23.03 -14.19
CA GLU A 112 -6.89 21.75 -13.45
C GLU A 112 -6.58 20.55 -14.35
N HIS A 113 -7.02 20.59 -15.61
CA HIS A 113 -6.71 19.55 -16.58
C HIS A 113 -5.24 19.62 -17.02
N ASP A 114 -4.72 20.82 -17.26
CA ASP A 114 -3.31 21.01 -17.61
C ASP A 114 -2.37 20.57 -16.48
N TYR A 115 -2.77 20.85 -15.23
CA TYR A 115 -2.09 20.33 -14.04
C TYR A 115 -2.14 18.79 -13.99
N TYR A 116 -3.31 18.20 -14.26
CA TYR A 116 -3.46 16.75 -14.31
C TYR A 116 -2.54 16.11 -15.35
N LEU A 117 -2.45 16.69 -16.56
CA LEU A 117 -1.59 16.20 -17.63
C LEU A 117 -0.12 16.25 -17.23
N THR A 118 0.34 17.41 -16.72
CA THR A 118 1.72 17.56 -16.23
C THR A 118 2.06 16.54 -15.15
N MET A 119 1.16 16.36 -14.17
CA MET A 119 1.36 15.38 -13.08
C MET A 119 1.35 13.94 -13.60
N GLN A 120 0.53 13.61 -14.61
CA GLN A 120 0.52 12.29 -15.23
C GLN A 120 1.84 12.00 -15.95
N GLU A 121 2.42 12.98 -16.64
CA GLU A 121 3.73 12.88 -17.30
C GLU A 121 4.86 12.64 -16.27
N GLU A 122 4.94 13.45 -15.22
CA GLU A 122 5.91 13.27 -14.13
C GLU A 122 5.79 11.89 -13.47
N MET A 123 4.56 11.39 -13.33
CA MET A 123 4.31 10.07 -12.77
C MET A 123 4.84 8.97 -13.71
N GLN A 124 4.64 9.09 -15.02
CA GLN A 124 5.23 8.12 -15.97
C GLN A 124 6.76 8.14 -15.87
N GLU A 125 7.37 9.31 -15.83
CA GLU A 125 8.84 9.41 -15.73
C GLU A 125 9.37 8.81 -14.43
N MET A 126 8.65 8.97 -13.32
CA MET A 126 9.07 8.46 -12.02
C MET A 126 8.94 6.94 -11.92
N TYR A 127 7.76 6.40 -12.24
CA TYR A 127 7.43 4.99 -11.97
C TYR A 127 7.88 4.03 -13.08
N ASN A 128 8.24 4.52 -14.27
CA ASN A 128 8.85 3.68 -15.30
C ASN A 128 10.37 3.46 -15.10
N LYS A 129 11.00 4.13 -14.13
CA LYS A 129 12.40 3.87 -13.78
C LYS A 129 12.54 2.50 -13.13
N ASP A 130 13.61 1.77 -13.46
CA ASP A 130 13.94 0.51 -12.79
C ASP A 130 14.46 0.82 -11.39
N LEU A 131 13.59 0.64 -10.39
CA LEU A 131 13.80 1.06 -9.02
C LEU A 131 13.85 -0.13 -8.05
N CYS A 132 14.13 -1.35 -8.54
CA CYS A 132 14.35 -2.55 -7.72
C CYS A 132 13.34 -2.70 -6.55
N ASP A 133 12.04 -2.70 -6.87
CA ASP A 133 10.94 -2.84 -5.89
C ASP A 133 10.82 -1.75 -4.81
N LEU A 134 11.58 -0.65 -4.90
CA LEU A 134 11.54 0.43 -3.89
C LEU A 134 10.14 1.01 -3.65
N TYR A 135 9.32 1.06 -4.69
CA TYR A 135 7.95 1.59 -4.63
C TYR A 135 6.87 0.49 -4.62
N SER A 136 7.27 -0.77 -4.43
CA SER A 136 6.34 -1.90 -4.43
C SER A 136 5.42 -1.86 -3.21
N LEU A 137 4.10 -1.80 -3.48
CA LEU A 137 3.08 -1.81 -2.44
C LEU A 137 2.67 -3.26 -2.11
N PHE A 138 3.17 -3.78 -1.00
CA PHE A 138 2.95 -5.18 -0.64
C PHE A 138 1.65 -5.46 0.13
N TYR A 139 1.07 -4.44 0.78
CA TYR A 139 -0.15 -4.58 1.58
C TYR A 139 -1.14 -3.44 1.32
N PRO A 140 -1.82 -3.43 0.15
CA PRO A 140 -2.81 -2.43 -0.17
C PRO A 140 -4.00 -2.49 0.79
N ARG A 141 -4.37 -1.36 1.40
CA ARG A 141 -5.52 -1.23 2.30
C ARG A 141 -6.66 -0.51 1.62
N THR A 142 -7.89 -0.98 1.83
CA THR A 142 -9.09 -0.29 1.33
C THR A 142 -9.08 1.20 1.72
N GLY A 143 -9.25 2.08 0.74
CA GLY A 143 -9.21 3.53 0.87
C GLY A 143 -7.82 4.17 0.67
N MET A 144 -6.75 3.39 0.58
CA MET A 144 -5.40 3.88 0.31
C MET A 144 -5.28 4.41 -1.13
N VAL A 145 -4.65 5.57 -1.28
CA VAL A 145 -4.24 6.11 -2.58
C VAL A 145 -2.84 5.61 -2.91
N CYS A 146 -2.63 5.16 -4.15
CA CYS A 146 -1.35 4.65 -4.63
C CYS A 146 -1.16 4.96 -6.13
N ALA A 147 0.05 4.74 -6.64
CA ALA A 147 0.27 4.57 -8.06
C ALA A 147 -0.04 3.12 -8.45
N ALA A 148 -0.77 2.92 -9.54
CA ALA A 148 -1.09 1.59 -10.07
C ALA A 148 -0.99 1.61 -11.60
N ARG A 149 -0.53 0.50 -12.17
CA ARG A 149 -0.46 0.37 -13.63
C ARG A 149 -1.82 -0.07 -14.19
N GLY A 150 -2.36 0.73 -15.10
CA GLY A 150 -3.64 0.48 -15.76
C GLY A 150 -3.55 -0.63 -16.81
N SER A 151 -4.70 -0.96 -17.41
CA SER A 151 -4.79 -1.91 -18.53
C SER A 151 -4.13 -1.39 -19.81
N ASP A 152 -3.93 -0.08 -19.90
CA ASP A 152 -3.17 0.63 -20.93
C ASP A 152 -1.65 0.53 -20.73
N ASN A 153 -1.19 -0.12 -19.65
CA ASN A 153 0.21 -0.18 -19.21
C ASN A 153 0.80 1.16 -18.74
N GLU A 154 -0.01 2.20 -18.57
CA GLU A 154 0.44 3.48 -18.02
C GLU A 154 0.22 3.51 -16.50
N TRP A 155 1.01 4.31 -15.80
CA TRP A 155 0.82 4.54 -14.37
C TRP A 155 -0.33 5.52 -14.15
N HIS A 156 -1.21 5.21 -13.20
CA HIS A 156 -2.33 6.06 -12.81
C HIS A 156 -2.36 6.24 -11.30
N ARG A 157 -2.94 7.37 -10.85
CA ARG A 157 -3.33 7.52 -9.45
C ARG A 157 -4.57 6.65 -9.22
N ALA A 158 -4.48 5.73 -8.27
CA ALA A 158 -5.54 4.78 -7.96
C ALA A 158 -5.92 4.83 -6.48
N LYS A 159 -7.13 4.37 -6.18
CA LYS A 159 -7.60 4.15 -4.81
C LYS A 159 -7.97 2.69 -4.67
N VAL A 160 -7.43 2.04 -3.65
CA VAL A 160 -7.75 0.65 -3.35
C VAL A 160 -9.20 0.58 -2.89
N THR A 161 -10.08 -0.04 -3.68
CA THR A 161 -11.52 -0.13 -3.39
C THR A 161 -11.88 -1.34 -2.54
N SER A 162 -11.06 -2.38 -2.58
CA SER A 162 -11.27 -3.63 -1.84
C SER A 162 -9.93 -4.27 -1.50
N ASN A 163 -9.90 -5.09 -0.44
CA ASN A 163 -8.73 -5.90 -0.13
C ASN A 163 -8.47 -6.92 -1.26
N PRO A 164 -7.21 -7.25 -1.55
CA PRO A 164 -6.88 -8.29 -2.52
C PRO A 164 -7.53 -9.61 -2.09
N ILE A 165 -8.21 -10.26 -3.03
CA ILE A 165 -8.67 -11.64 -2.86
C ILE A 165 -7.44 -12.51 -3.08
N HIS A 166 -6.97 -13.17 -2.01
CA HIS A 166 -5.84 -14.10 -2.05
C HIS A 166 -6.29 -15.51 -2.43
#